data_AF-A0A4Q3U0T7-F1
#
_entry.id   AF-A0A4Q3U0T7-F1
#
_cell.length_a   1.000
_cell.length_b   1.000
_cell.length_c   1.000
_cell.angle_alpha   90.00
_cell.angle_beta   90.00
_cell.angle_gamma   90.00
#
_symmetry.space_group_name_H-M   'P 1'
#
loop_
_entity.id
_entity.type
_entity.pdbx_description
1 polymer ?
#
loop_
_entity_poly.entity_id
_entity_poly.type
_entity_poly.pdbx_seq_one_letter_code
_entity_poly.pdbx_strand_id
1 'polypeptide(L)' 'AEASEPLTGAPPYRVTLGFPTSQIDPRHTYAARAEIRDAAGALVFVTDTRHAILTNGAPASAEIVLKSAR' A
#
# COMPACT_ATOMS: atom_id res chain seq x y z
N ALA A 1 7.10 -3.71 -5.90
CA ALA A 1 8.02 -3.21 -4.87
C ALA A 1 7.34 -3.31 -3.51
N GLU A 2 8.13 -3.33 -2.44
CA GLU A 2 7.65 -3.43 -1.06
C GLU A 2 8.52 -2.53 -0.16
N ALA A 3 7.91 -1.98 0.89
CA ALA A 3 8.58 -1.24 1.95
C ALA A 3 7.88 -1.56 3.28
N SER A 4 8.66 -1.64 4.36
CA SER A 4 8.17 -1.88 5.71
C SER A 4 8.85 -0.92 6.67
N GLU A 5 8.06 -0.25 7.50
CA GLU A 5 8.52 0.78 8.42
C GLU A 5 7.80 0.61 9.77
N PRO A 6 8.47 0.80 10.92
CA PRO A 6 7.79 0.86 12.21
C PRO A 6 6.76 1.98 12.24
N LEU A 7 5.59 1.71 12.80
CA LEU A 7 4.56 2.73 12.94
C LEU A 7 4.83 3.60 14.17
N THR A 8 4.78 4.91 13.98
CA THR A 8 4.87 5.91 15.05
C THR A 8 3.63 6.79 15.02
N GLY A 9 3.04 7.05 16.19
CA GLY A 9 1.85 7.91 16.30
C GLY A 9 0.55 7.23 15.85
N ALA A 10 -0.44 8.06 15.53
CA ALA A 10 -1.78 7.63 15.11
C ALA A 10 -1.96 7.82 13.59
N PRO A 11 -2.91 7.10 12.95
CA PRO A 11 -3.25 7.31 11.56
C PRO A 11 -3.67 8.77 11.26
N PRO A 12 -3.53 9.25 10.02
CA PRO A 12 -3.07 8.51 8.84
C PRO A 12 -1.55 8.31 8.81
N TYR A 13 -1.12 7.11 8.40
CA TYR A 13 0.28 6.81 8.15
C TYR A 13 0.66 7.13 6.71
N ARG A 14 1.87 7.63 6.48
CA ARG A 14 2.40 7.96 5.16
C ARG A 14 3.61 7.08 4.86
N VAL A 15 3.55 6.37 3.74
CA VAL A 15 4.63 5.52 3.24
C VAL A 15 4.92 5.93 1.79
N THR A 16 6.20 6.02 1.44
CA THR A 16 6.64 6.31 0.07
C THR A 16 7.35 5.08 -0.49
N LEU A 17 6.83 4.53 -1.58
CA LEU A 17 7.42 3.38 -2.24
C LEU A 17 8.23 3.82 -3.46
N GLY A 18 9.54 3.64 -3.41
CA GLY A 18 10.41 3.84 -4.58
C GLY A 18 10.21 2.72 -5.60
N PHE A 19 9.91 3.08 -6.85
CA PHE A 19 9.82 2.12 -7.96
C PHE A 19 10.38 2.73 -9.26
N PRO A 20 11.25 2.03 -10.00
CA PRO A 20 11.77 2.53 -11.28
C PRO A 20 10.66 2.69 -12.32
N THR A 21 10.47 3.90 -12.84
CA THR A 21 9.43 4.19 -13.85
C THR A 21 9.65 3.43 -15.15
N SER A 22 10.90 3.05 -15.47
CA SER A 22 11.24 2.22 -16.64
C SER A 22 10.68 0.80 -16.57
N GLN A 23 10.24 0.33 -15.40
CA GLN A 23 9.61 -0.97 -15.21
C GLN A 23 8.07 -0.91 -15.26
N ILE A 24 7.49 0.28 -15.44
CA ILE A 24 6.04 0.45 -15.59
C ILE A 24 5.68 0.18 -17.06
N ASP A 25 4.94 -0.89 -17.31
CA ASP A 25 4.32 -1.16 -18.61
C ASP A 25 2.92 -0.52 -18.63
N PRO A 26 2.64 0.42 -19.55
CA PRO A 26 1.34 1.08 -19.62
C PRO A 26 0.17 0.14 -19.94
N ARG A 27 0.44 -1.08 -20.42
CA ARG A 27 -0.58 -2.11 -20.70
C ARG A 27 -0.99 -2.90 -19.46
N HIS A 28 -0.23 -2.82 -18.37
CA HIS A 28 -0.53 -3.51 -17.11
C HIS A 28 -1.42 -2.68 -16.20
N THR A 29 -2.04 -3.36 -15.23
CA THR A 29 -2.74 -2.70 -14.12
C THR A 29 -1.94 -2.89 -12.84
N TYR A 30 -1.77 -1.81 -12.09
CA TYR A 30 -1.06 -1.85 -10.81
C TYR A 30 -2.04 -1.53 -9.67
N ALA A 31 -1.73 -2.02 -8.48
CA ALA A 31 -2.50 -1.75 -7.28
C ALA A 31 -1.59 -1.60 -6.06
N ALA A 32 -1.98 -0.70 -5.16
CA ALA A 32 -1.38 -0.58 -3.84
C ALA A 32 -2.11 -1.49 -2.84
N ARG A 33 -1.35 -2.10 -1.95
CA ARG A 33 -1.82 -2.86 -0.79
C ARG A 33 -0.97 -2.48 0.41
N ALA A 34 -1.58 -2.44 1.58
CA ALA A 34 -0.90 -2.23 2.84
C ALA A 34 -1.41 -3.23 3.89
N GLU A 35 -0.53 -3.54 4.83
CA GLU A 35 -0.84 -4.35 6.01
C GLU A 35 -0.12 -3.78 7.23
N ILE A 36 -0.71 -3.99 8.40
CA ILE A 36 -0.10 -3.70 9.69
C ILE A 36 0.00 -5.01 10.45
N ARG A 37 1.18 -5.25 11.01
CA ARG A 37 1.48 -6.39 11.87
C ARG A 37 1.79 -5.91 13.28
N ASP A 38 1.46 -6.72 14.28
CA ASP A 38 1.88 -6.46 15.66
C ASP A 38 3.36 -6.84 15.90
N ALA A 39 3.84 -6.62 17.12
CA ALA A 39 5.23 -6.90 17.50
C ALA A 39 5.60 -8.40 17.41
N ALA A 40 4.62 -9.30 17.43
CA ALA A 40 4.82 -10.73 17.24
C ALA A 40 4.73 -11.14 15.75
N GLY A 41 4.49 -10.18 14.84
CA GLY A 41 4.36 -10.40 13.40
C GLY A 41 2.96 -10.81 12.95
N ALA A 42 1.97 -10.83 13.86
CA ALA A 42 0.61 -11.22 13.52
C ALA A 42 -0.10 -10.09 12.75
N LEU A 43 -0.82 -10.45 11.69
CA LEU A 43 -1.60 -9.51 10.88
C LEU A 43 -2.73 -8.91 11.73
N VAL A 44 -2.79 -7.59 11.83
CA VAL A 44 -3.82 -6.88 12.59
C VAL A 44 -4.69 -5.98 11.72
N PHE A 45 -4.14 -5.39 10.66
CA PHE A 45 -4.92 -4.64 9.68
C PHE A 45 -4.46 -4.95 8.26
N VAL A 46 -5.39 -4.92 7.30
CA VAL A 46 -5.10 -5.22 5.90
C VAL A 46 -6.05 -4.47 4.97
N THR A 47 -5.59 -4.22 3.74
CA THR A 47 -6.44 -3.74 2.65
C THR A 47 -7.45 -4.81 2.23
N ASP A 48 -8.72 -4.43 2.12
CA ASP A 48 -9.84 -5.29 1.67
C ASP A 48 -10.29 -4.99 0.22
N THR A 49 -9.90 -3.85 -0.33
CA THR A 49 -10.30 -3.37 -1.66
C THR A 49 -9.10 -3.11 -2.57
N ARG A 50 -9.28 -3.23 -3.88
CA ARG A 50 -8.19 -2.97 -4.84
C ARG A 50 -8.03 -1.47 -5.05
N HIS A 51 -6.89 -0.91 -4.65
CA HIS A 51 -6.55 0.50 -4.90
C HIS A 51 -5.69 0.62 -6.15
N ALA A 52 -6.29 0.99 -7.29
CA ALA A 52 -5.57 1.13 -8.56
C ALA A 52 -4.59 2.33 -8.52
N ILE A 53 -3.40 2.15 -9.10
CA ILE A 53 -2.37 3.18 -9.22
C ILE A 53 -1.66 3.13 -10.58
N LEU A 54 -0.95 4.22 -10.91
CA LEU A 54 0.02 4.38 -12.01
C LEU A 54 -0.52 4.36 -13.45
N THR A 55 -1.35 3.37 -13.81
CA THR A 55 -1.82 3.16 -15.19
C THR A 55 -3.33 3.37 -15.31
N ASN A 56 -3.83 3.47 -16.55
CA ASN A 56 -5.26 3.66 -16.86
C ASN A 56 -5.90 4.88 -16.18
N GLY A 57 -5.15 5.98 -16.09
CA GLY A 57 -5.63 7.23 -15.47
C GLY A 57 -5.62 7.22 -13.93
N ALA A 58 -5.15 6.15 -13.29
CA ALA A 58 -5.01 6.09 -11.85
C ALA A 58 -3.84 6.96 -11.34
N PRO A 59 -3.98 7.62 -10.19
CA PRO A 59 -2.91 8.43 -9.60
C PRO A 59 -1.72 7.57 -9.15
N ALA A 60 -0.57 8.20 -8.91
CA ALA A 60 0.62 7.55 -8.34
C ALA A 60 0.58 7.40 -6.80
N SER A 61 -0.57 7.68 -6.19
CA SER A 61 -0.82 7.59 -4.75
C SER A 61 -2.18 6.95 -4.48
N ALA A 62 -2.36 6.37 -3.30
CA ALA A 62 -3.64 5.85 -2.84
C ALA A 62 -3.83 6.16 -1.36
N GLU A 63 -5.01 6.64 -1.00
CA GLU A 63 -5.47 6.63 0.39
C GLU A 63 -6.19 5.32 0.65
N ILE A 64 -5.73 4.58 1.67
CA ILE A 64 -6.20 3.22 1.97
C ILE A 64 -6.74 3.22 3.39
N VAL A 65 -8.03 2.92 3.53
CA VAL A 65 -8.62 2.59 4.82
C VAL A 65 -8.48 1.10 5.04
N LEU A 66 -7.72 0.72 6.06
CA LEU A 66 -7.50 -0.69 6.38
C LEU A 66 -8.67 -1.25 7.20
N LYS A 67 -8.87 -2.57 7.10
CA LYS A 67 -9.81 -3.32 7.93
C LYS A 67 -9.05 -4.14 8.96
N SER A 68 -9.68 -4.33 10.13
CA SER A 68 -9.15 -5.29 11.10
C SER A 68 -9.12 -6.68 10.47
N ALA A 69 -8.01 -7.38 10.65
CA ALA A 69 -7.89 -8.78 10.26
C ALA A 69 -8.40 -9.75 11.34
N ARG A 70 -8.80 -9.20 12.49
CA ARG A 70 -9.42 -9.90 13.61
C ARG A 70 -10.94 -9.85 13.49
#